data_AF-S6ERA8-F1
#
_entry.id   AF-S6ERA8-F1
#
_cell.length_a   1.000
_cell.length_b   1.000
_cell.length_c   1.000
_cell.angle_alpha   90.00
_cell.angle_beta   90.00
_cell.angle_gamma   90.00
#
_symmetry.space_group_name_H-M   'P 1'
#
loop_
_entity.id
_entity.type
_entity.pdbx_description
1 polymer ?
#
loop_
_entity_poly.entity_id
_entity_poly.type
_entity_poly.pdbx_seq_one_letter_code
_entity_poly.pdbx_strand_id
1 'polypeptide(L)'
;MKKLVCELCGSNNFTKENGYWICDHCKTKYTSEETKKIMVEGFVDVTVDKSYELKNFKKLAIQYYNAENFEQAQIYFSKVLEIDTTDWKATFYNGVCSSKLSNLAEFRLKDSVNSAQLAIKIIQNLAISKEKKQEKIIEILSVVNSVAVSYQEISFNHYNQYWEMESSVTELIIRLQICNEAYVYCFDVINEYELNATKIQILLSKNIISSCVEICRFRDYKMFVKGTELVRQYRLSLENRQKYINIYHDKVAFVKKNEPSYVAPSIEDKDMTKSEGCYIATSIYGTYDCPELWTLRRFRDNILYESFFGRAFIKFYYFTSPKVIKIFGKSQVFNLCIKKLLNRFVNTLIRHGISSIPYDDYNRE
;
A
#
# COMPACT_ATOMS: atom_id res chain seq x y z
N MET A 1 -0.17 36.42 -40.17
CA MET A 1 0.09 36.83 -41.57
C MET A 1 -1.23 36.83 -42.31
N LYS A 2 -1.53 37.86 -43.13
CA LYS A 2 -2.75 37.90 -43.95
C LYS A 2 -2.72 36.77 -44.98
N LYS A 3 -3.79 35.99 -45.09
CA LYS A 3 -3.93 34.87 -46.02
C LYS A 3 -4.77 35.28 -47.22
N LEU A 4 -4.34 34.86 -48.40
CA LEU A 4 -5.12 35.01 -49.62
C LEU A 4 -6.23 33.96 -49.61
N VAL A 5 -7.49 34.37 -49.71
CA VAL A 5 -8.64 33.46 -49.75
C VAL A 5 -9.44 33.74 -51.02
N CYS A 6 -9.73 32.69 -51.79
CA CYS A 6 -10.51 32.80 -53.01
C CYS A 6 -11.97 33.11 -52.67
N GLU A 7 -12.48 34.23 -53.16
CA GLU A 7 -13.86 34.67 -52.90
C GLU A 7 -14.93 33.71 -53.47
N LEU A 8 -14.58 32.92 -54.50
CA LEU A 8 -15.52 32.02 -55.17
C LEU A 8 -15.61 30.63 -54.53
N CYS A 9 -14.54 30.12 -53.93
CA CYS A 9 -14.51 28.75 -53.40
C CYS A 9 -13.93 28.61 -51.98
N GLY A 10 -13.45 29.70 -51.37
CA GLY A 10 -12.85 29.70 -50.04
C GLY A 10 -11.45 29.04 -49.95
N SER A 11 -10.88 28.56 -51.06
CA SER A 11 -9.52 28.01 -51.08
C SER A 11 -8.48 29.06 -50.70
N ASN A 12 -7.45 28.64 -49.97
CA ASN A 12 -6.29 29.46 -49.61
C ASN A 12 -5.01 29.06 -50.36
N ASN A 13 -5.12 28.15 -51.34
CA ASN A 13 -4.02 27.68 -52.18
C ASN A 13 -4.05 28.37 -53.55
N PHE A 14 -2.93 28.97 -53.92
CA PHE A 14 -2.76 29.73 -55.15
C PHE A 14 -1.39 29.51 -55.77
N THR A 15 -1.36 29.44 -57.10
CA THR A 15 -0.13 29.40 -57.92
C THR A 15 0.03 30.71 -58.69
N LYS A 16 1.25 31.25 -58.78
CA LYS A 16 1.54 32.49 -59.52
C LYS A 16 2.05 32.16 -60.92
N GLU A 17 1.30 32.54 -61.95
CA GLU A 17 1.67 32.35 -63.36
C GLU A 17 1.40 33.62 -64.16
N ASN A 18 2.36 34.04 -65.00
CA ASN A 18 2.24 35.17 -65.93
C ASN A 18 1.71 36.47 -65.28
N GLY A 19 2.09 36.75 -64.02
CA GLY A 19 1.68 37.96 -63.29
C GLY A 19 0.30 37.87 -62.58
N TYR A 20 -0.41 36.75 -62.72
CA TYR A 20 -1.67 36.47 -62.04
C TYR A 20 -1.50 35.43 -60.93
N TRP A 21 -2.33 35.54 -59.90
CA TRP A 21 -2.52 34.53 -58.85
C TRP A 21 -3.73 33.67 -59.21
N ILE A 22 -3.51 32.38 -59.40
CA ILE A 22 -4.52 31.43 -59.86
C ILE A 22 -4.90 30.54 -58.68
N CYS A 23 -6.18 30.50 -58.31
CA CYS A 23 -6.68 29.60 -57.28
C CYS A 23 -6.52 28.15 -57.74
N ASP A 24 -5.86 27.31 -56.95
CA ASP A 24 -5.55 25.94 -57.35
C ASP A 24 -6.81 25.07 -57.49
N HIS A 25 -7.89 25.42 -56.78
CA HIS A 25 -9.14 24.67 -56.73
C HIS A 25 -10.11 25.06 -57.86
N CYS A 26 -10.50 26.33 -57.97
CA CYS A 26 -11.51 26.78 -58.95
C CYS A 26 -10.91 27.46 -60.19
N LYS A 27 -9.58 27.60 -60.26
CA LYS A 27 -8.83 28.21 -61.38
C LYS A 27 -9.14 29.68 -61.67
N THR A 28 -9.85 30.36 -60.77
CA THR A 28 -10.07 31.80 -60.83
C THR A 28 -8.74 32.55 -60.74
N LYS A 29 -8.58 33.56 -61.59
CA LYS A 29 -7.37 34.37 -61.69
C LYS A 29 -7.59 35.71 -61.00
N TYR A 30 -6.61 36.14 -60.22
CA TYR A 30 -6.58 37.42 -59.53
C TYR A 30 -5.30 38.18 -59.91
N THR A 31 -5.43 39.47 -60.14
CA THR A 31 -4.29 40.38 -60.30
C THR A 31 -3.57 40.61 -58.98
N SER A 32 -2.37 41.16 -59.04
CA SER A 32 -1.60 41.54 -57.84
C SER A 32 -2.27 42.64 -57.01
N GLU A 33 -3.21 43.40 -57.57
CA GLU A 33 -4.00 44.40 -56.85
C GLU A 33 -5.25 43.78 -56.20
N GLU A 34 -5.95 42.89 -56.91
CA GLU A 34 -7.13 42.18 -56.38
C GLU A 34 -6.76 41.26 -55.21
N THR A 35 -5.60 40.61 -55.29
CA THR A 35 -5.11 39.75 -54.21
C THR A 35 -4.90 40.49 -52.88
N LYS A 36 -4.60 41.80 -52.90
CA LYS A 36 -4.50 42.62 -51.68
C LYS A 36 -5.86 42.86 -51.01
N LYS A 37 -6.96 42.84 -51.78
CA LYS A 37 -8.32 43.10 -51.30
C LYS A 37 -8.95 41.85 -50.67
N ILE A 38 -8.60 40.67 -51.18
CA ILE A 38 -9.16 39.38 -50.74
C ILE A 38 -8.31 38.70 -49.65
N MET A 39 -7.37 39.45 -49.08
CA MET A 39 -6.50 39.02 -47.99
C MET A 39 -7.24 39.11 -46.66
N VAL A 40 -7.59 37.96 -46.08
CA VAL A 40 -8.26 37.87 -44.77
C VAL A 40 -7.22 37.62 -43.68
N GLU A 41 -7.42 38.17 -42.49
CA GLU A 41 -6.68 37.77 -41.29
C GLU A 41 -7.09 36.35 -40.89
N GLY A 42 -6.42 35.36 -41.47
CA GLY A 42 -6.56 33.96 -41.08
C GLY A 42 -5.67 33.65 -39.89
N PHE A 43 -6.25 33.12 -38.81
CA PHE A 43 -5.47 32.34 -37.85
C PHE A 43 -4.97 31.09 -38.57
N VAL A 44 -3.65 30.97 -38.72
CA VAL A 44 -3.04 29.71 -39.13
C VAL A 44 -2.91 28.89 -37.86
N ASP A 45 -3.72 27.85 -37.73
CA ASP A 45 -3.49 26.83 -36.73
C ASP A 45 -2.24 26.06 -37.15
N VAL A 46 -1.06 26.60 -36.80
CA VAL A 46 0.22 25.94 -37.03
C VAL A 46 0.34 24.89 -35.95
N THR A 47 -0.07 23.66 -36.26
CA THR A 47 0.29 22.50 -35.45
C THR A 47 1.80 22.33 -35.54
N VAL A 48 2.52 22.83 -34.52
CA VAL A 48 3.97 22.64 -34.41
C VAL A 48 4.25 21.15 -34.24
N ASP A 49 4.97 20.54 -35.17
CA ASP A 49 5.41 19.16 -35.06
C ASP A 49 6.47 19.05 -33.95
N LYS A 50 6.04 18.56 -32.78
CA LYS A 50 6.90 18.34 -31.61
C LYS A 50 7.46 16.92 -31.54
N SER A 51 7.40 16.13 -32.62
CA SER A 51 7.83 14.71 -32.60
C SER A 51 9.32 14.54 -32.26
N TYR A 52 10.17 15.45 -32.77
CA TYR A 52 11.61 15.44 -32.46
C TYR A 52 11.88 15.79 -30.99
N GLU A 53 11.21 16.82 -30.47
CA GLU A 53 11.30 17.26 -29.07
C GLU A 53 10.85 16.14 -28.13
N LEU A 54 9.71 15.51 -28.43
CA LEU A 54 9.17 14.39 -27.69
C LEU A 54 10.18 13.24 -27.57
N LYS A 55 10.79 12.85 -28.70
CA LYS A 55 11.82 11.78 -28.71
C LYS A 55 13.04 12.17 -27.88
N ASN A 56 13.48 13.43 -27.97
CA ASN A 56 14.60 13.92 -27.19
C ASN A 56 14.31 13.96 -25.69
N PHE A 57 13.13 14.45 -25.28
CA PHE A 57 12.72 14.48 -23.88
C PHE A 57 12.58 13.08 -23.28
N LYS A 58 12.00 12.12 -24.01
CA LYS A 58 11.94 10.72 -23.57
C LYS A 58 13.35 10.15 -23.32
N LYS A 59 14.31 10.44 -24.21
CA LYS A 59 15.70 10.00 -24.07
C LYS A 59 16.37 10.64 -22.84
N LEU A 60 16.26 11.97 -22.70
CA LEU A 60 16.87 12.70 -21.59
C LEU A 60 16.27 12.28 -20.24
N ALA A 61 14.95 12.11 -20.15
CA ALA A 61 14.29 11.66 -18.94
C ALA A 61 14.86 10.33 -18.42
N ILE A 62 15.01 9.35 -19.31
CA ILE A 62 15.58 8.03 -18.97
C ILE A 62 17.07 8.15 -18.60
N GLN A 63 17.84 8.99 -19.31
CA GLN A 63 19.26 9.19 -18.99
C GLN A 63 19.45 9.78 -17.59
N TYR A 64 18.69 10.82 -17.23
CA TYR A 64 18.75 11.41 -15.89
C TYR A 64 18.24 10.45 -14.82
N TYR A 65 17.19 9.67 -15.11
CA TYR A 65 16.68 8.66 -14.19
C TYR A 65 17.74 7.60 -13.87
N ASN A 66 18.42 7.09 -14.91
CA ASN A 66 19.49 6.10 -14.75
C ASN A 66 20.74 6.67 -14.08
N ALA A 67 20.96 7.98 -14.16
CA ALA A 67 22.01 8.68 -13.44
C ALA A 67 21.60 9.08 -12.01
N GLU A 68 20.45 8.60 -11.52
CA GLU A 68 19.86 8.91 -10.21
C GLU A 68 19.62 10.42 -9.97
N ASN A 69 19.61 11.22 -11.04
CA ASN A 69 19.22 12.62 -10.98
C ASN A 69 17.70 12.74 -11.16
N PHE A 70 16.98 12.36 -10.11
CA PHE A 70 15.51 12.29 -10.13
C PHE A 70 14.84 13.64 -10.35
N GLU A 71 15.45 14.74 -9.92
CA GLU A 71 14.92 16.10 -10.16
C GLU A 71 14.91 16.43 -11.65
N GLN A 72 16.05 16.26 -12.33
CA GLN A 72 16.10 16.47 -13.79
C GLN A 72 15.23 15.47 -14.54
N ALA A 73 15.24 14.20 -14.13
CA ALA A 73 14.41 13.17 -14.74
C ALA A 73 12.92 13.55 -14.67
N GLN A 74 12.45 14.03 -13.52
CA GLN A 74 11.07 14.46 -13.32
C GLN A 74 10.69 15.61 -14.26
N ILE A 75 11.56 16.61 -14.40
CA ILE A 75 11.35 17.73 -15.32
C ILE A 75 11.16 17.23 -16.76
N TYR A 76 12.02 16.32 -17.23
CA TYR A 76 11.91 15.80 -18.60
C TYR A 76 10.70 14.88 -18.78
N PHE A 77 10.31 14.09 -17.78
CA PHE A 77 9.04 13.34 -17.84
C PHE A 77 7.83 14.27 -17.90
N SER A 78 7.82 15.37 -17.14
CA SER A 78 6.77 16.40 -17.25
C SER A 78 6.71 17.02 -18.65
N LYS A 79 7.85 17.35 -19.25
CA LYS A 79 7.92 17.83 -20.64
C LYS A 79 7.41 16.82 -21.67
N VAL A 80 7.60 15.52 -21.44
CA VAL A 80 6.98 14.49 -22.28
C VAL A 80 5.45 14.56 -22.17
N LEU A 81 4.93 14.69 -20.95
CA LEU A 81 3.49 14.74 -20.69
C LEU A 81 2.82 16.02 -21.21
N GLU A 82 3.56 17.13 -21.35
CA GLU A 82 3.08 18.36 -22.00
C GLU A 82 2.77 18.14 -23.49
N ILE A 83 3.42 17.17 -24.14
CA ILE A 83 3.26 16.87 -25.57
C ILE A 83 2.38 15.62 -25.76
N ASP A 84 2.58 14.58 -24.96
CA ASP A 84 1.92 13.29 -25.03
C ASP A 84 1.41 12.89 -23.64
N THR A 85 0.17 13.29 -23.32
CA THR A 85 -0.49 12.99 -22.05
C THR A 85 -0.83 11.51 -21.88
N THR A 86 -0.66 10.70 -22.93
CA THR A 86 -0.92 9.26 -22.96
C THR A 86 0.35 8.41 -22.89
N ASP A 87 1.51 9.03 -22.64
CA ASP A 87 2.74 8.26 -22.42
C ASP A 87 2.74 7.64 -21.01
N TRP A 88 2.35 6.36 -20.94
CA TRP A 88 2.32 5.60 -19.68
C TRP A 88 3.66 5.61 -18.93
N LYS A 89 4.79 5.65 -19.65
CA LYS A 89 6.13 5.58 -19.05
C LYS A 89 6.47 6.92 -18.40
N ALA A 90 6.19 8.03 -19.08
CA ALA A 90 6.33 9.35 -18.50
C ALA A 90 5.36 9.54 -17.32
N THR A 91 4.11 9.10 -17.42
CA THR A 91 3.16 9.14 -16.29
C THR A 91 3.72 8.38 -15.09
N PHE A 92 4.16 7.14 -15.29
CA PHE A 92 4.65 6.29 -14.21
C PHE A 92 5.93 6.86 -13.57
N TYR A 93 6.97 7.07 -14.38
CA TYR A 93 8.28 7.44 -13.87
C TYR A 93 8.33 8.88 -13.33
N ASN A 94 7.42 9.77 -13.73
CA ASN A 94 7.27 11.07 -13.07
C ASN A 94 6.89 10.91 -11.58
N GLY A 95 5.90 10.05 -11.29
CA GLY A 95 5.54 9.71 -9.90
C GLY A 95 6.65 8.96 -9.15
N VAL A 96 7.39 8.07 -9.84
CA VAL A 96 8.56 7.40 -9.23
C VAL A 96 9.65 8.40 -8.86
N CYS A 97 9.92 9.40 -9.70
CA CYS A 97 10.87 10.46 -9.36
C CYS A 97 10.39 11.26 -8.15
N SER A 98 9.09 11.59 -8.06
CA SER A 98 8.51 12.23 -6.88
C SER A 98 8.75 11.40 -5.60
N SER A 99 8.52 10.08 -5.67
CA SER A 99 8.87 9.18 -4.58
C SER A 99 10.38 9.21 -4.29
N LYS A 100 11.26 9.11 -5.28
CA LYS A 100 12.71 9.10 -5.03
C LYS A 100 13.25 10.43 -4.45
N LEU A 101 12.53 11.53 -4.63
CA LEU A 101 12.80 12.84 -4.01
C LEU A 101 12.20 13.02 -2.60
N SER A 102 11.73 11.93 -1.99
CA SER A 102 11.23 11.97 -0.61
C SER A 102 12.32 12.27 0.40
N ASN A 103 11.90 12.81 1.53
CA ASN A 103 12.74 13.00 2.71
C ASN A 103 12.01 12.45 3.94
N LEU A 104 12.65 12.52 5.11
CA LEU A 104 12.09 11.95 6.35
C LEU A 104 10.77 12.62 6.77
N ALA A 105 10.58 13.90 6.45
CA ALA A 105 9.35 14.64 6.75
C ALA A 105 8.23 14.35 5.74
N GLU A 106 8.58 14.11 4.48
CA GLU A 106 7.62 13.91 3.40
C GLU A 106 7.86 12.58 2.69
N PHE A 107 7.13 11.56 3.14
CA PHE A 107 7.26 10.18 2.68
C PHE A 107 6.32 9.92 1.49
N ARG A 108 6.82 10.10 0.26
CA ARG A 108 6.01 10.09 -0.98
C ARG A 108 5.96 8.75 -1.70
N LEU A 109 6.06 7.61 -1.01
CA LEU A 109 5.94 6.28 -1.66
C LEU A 109 4.63 6.13 -2.44
N LYS A 110 3.55 6.73 -1.92
CA LYS A 110 2.22 6.71 -2.54
C LYS A 110 2.21 7.32 -3.95
N ASP A 111 3.11 8.23 -4.27
CA ASP A 111 3.18 8.84 -5.60
C ASP A 111 3.51 7.79 -6.68
N SER A 112 4.43 6.86 -6.40
CA SER A 112 4.75 5.75 -7.29
C SER A 112 3.59 4.77 -7.48
N VAL A 113 2.79 4.54 -6.44
CA VAL A 113 1.59 3.68 -6.50
C VAL A 113 0.49 4.36 -7.31
N ASN A 114 0.23 5.63 -7.05
CA ASN A 114 -0.78 6.41 -7.77
C ASN A 114 -0.41 6.55 -9.25
N SER A 115 0.86 6.83 -9.56
CA SER A 115 1.32 6.91 -10.95
C SER A 115 1.29 5.55 -11.64
N ALA A 116 1.57 4.45 -10.93
CA ALA A 116 1.39 3.10 -11.45
C ALA A 116 -0.07 2.84 -11.84
N GLN A 117 -1.04 3.19 -10.99
CA GLN A 117 -2.46 3.01 -11.29
C GLN A 117 -2.88 3.77 -12.55
N LEU A 118 -2.41 5.02 -12.71
CA LEU A 118 -2.69 5.83 -13.90
C LEU A 118 -2.04 5.22 -15.14
N ALA A 119 -0.76 4.84 -15.06
CA ALA A 119 -0.04 4.24 -16.17
C ALA A 119 -0.65 2.90 -16.62
N ILE A 120 -1.13 2.06 -15.68
CA ILE A 120 -1.83 0.82 -16.02
C ILE A 120 -3.13 1.11 -16.77
N LYS A 121 -3.92 2.11 -16.34
CA LYS A 121 -5.13 2.53 -17.08
C LYS A 121 -4.80 2.98 -18.51
N ILE A 122 -3.72 3.73 -18.69
CA ILE A 122 -3.24 4.13 -20.02
C ILE A 122 -2.85 2.89 -20.84
N ILE A 123 -2.09 1.95 -20.27
CA ILE A 123 -1.68 0.69 -20.92
C ILE A 123 -2.89 -0.11 -21.42
N GLN A 124 -3.96 -0.16 -20.62
CA GLN A 124 -5.18 -0.86 -21.02
C GLN A 124 -5.82 -0.29 -22.29
N ASN A 125 -5.69 1.01 -22.53
CA ASN A 125 -6.23 1.69 -23.70
C ASN A 125 -5.32 1.62 -24.94
N LEU A 126 -4.09 1.11 -24.81
CA LEU A 126 -3.17 0.98 -25.95
C LEU A 126 -3.65 -0.10 -26.93
N ALA A 127 -3.52 0.20 -28.23
CA ALA A 127 -3.78 -0.73 -29.33
C ALA A 127 -2.61 -1.72 -29.52
N ILE A 128 -2.33 -2.53 -28.50
CA ILE A 128 -1.26 -3.55 -28.47
C ILE A 128 -1.80 -4.88 -27.92
N SER A 129 -1.07 -5.97 -28.15
CA SER A 129 -1.47 -7.31 -27.69
C SER A 129 -1.54 -7.41 -26.15
N LYS A 130 -2.32 -8.37 -25.64
CA LYS A 130 -2.48 -8.61 -24.19
C LYS A 130 -1.12 -8.86 -23.54
N GLU A 131 -0.27 -9.64 -24.18
CA GLU A 131 1.06 -10.01 -23.69
C GLU A 131 1.94 -8.77 -23.51
N LYS A 132 1.94 -7.86 -24.50
CA LYS A 132 2.70 -6.59 -24.40
C LYS A 132 2.15 -5.66 -23.32
N LYS A 133 0.84 -5.69 -23.03
CA LYS A 133 0.27 -4.96 -21.88
C LYS A 133 0.78 -5.56 -20.58
N GLN A 134 0.71 -6.88 -20.44
CA GLN A 134 1.17 -7.60 -19.26
C GLN A 134 2.66 -7.36 -18.98
N GLU A 135 3.52 -7.40 -20.00
CA GLU A 135 4.96 -7.07 -19.87
C GLU A 135 5.19 -5.67 -19.28
N LYS A 136 4.47 -4.66 -19.78
CA LYS A 136 4.56 -3.28 -19.27
C LYS A 136 4.06 -3.15 -17.83
N ILE A 137 2.98 -3.86 -17.49
CA ILE A 137 2.47 -3.89 -16.10
C ILE A 137 3.52 -4.53 -15.19
N ILE A 138 4.14 -5.63 -15.59
CA ILE A 138 5.22 -6.27 -14.83
C ILE A 138 6.41 -5.31 -14.62
N GLU A 139 6.80 -4.53 -15.64
CA GLU A 139 7.82 -3.47 -15.50
C GLU A 139 7.43 -2.50 -14.38
N ILE A 140 6.21 -1.95 -14.42
CA ILE A 140 5.70 -1.02 -13.40
C ILE A 140 5.78 -1.64 -12.00
N LEU A 141 5.24 -2.86 -11.82
CA LEU A 141 5.18 -3.52 -10.53
C LEU A 141 6.56 -3.82 -9.95
N SER A 142 7.52 -4.19 -10.81
CA SER A 142 8.90 -4.44 -10.39
C SER A 142 9.56 -3.18 -9.81
N VAL A 143 9.30 -2.02 -10.43
CA VAL A 143 9.82 -0.73 -9.98
C VAL A 143 9.13 -0.29 -8.69
N VAL A 144 7.80 -0.39 -8.58
CA VAL A 144 7.07 -0.07 -7.33
C VAL A 144 7.59 -0.91 -6.17
N ASN A 145 7.77 -2.23 -6.37
CA ASN A 145 8.35 -3.11 -5.35
C ASN A 145 9.78 -2.67 -4.97
N SER A 146 10.63 -2.33 -5.94
CA SER A 146 11.99 -1.85 -5.67
C SER A 146 11.99 -0.56 -4.86
N VAL A 147 11.12 0.41 -5.19
CA VAL A 147 10.98 1.66 -4.43
C VAL A 147 10.54 1.37 -3.01
N ALA A 148 9.53 0.50 -2.81
CA ALA A 148 9.04 0.12 -1.48
C ALA A 148 10.12 -0.59 -0.63
N VAL A 149 10.95 -1.45 -1.23
CA VAL A 149 12.08 -2.09 -0.54
C VAL A 149 13.12 -1.06 -0.08
N SER A 150 13.54 -0.15 -0.96
CA SER A 150 14.48 0.92 -0.59
C SER A 150 13.92 1.80 0.55
N TYR A 151 12.62 2.06 0.51
CA TYR A 151 11.92 2.84 1.53
C TYR A 151 11.87 2.15 2.89
N GLN A 152 11.60 0.85 2.88
CA GLN A 152 11.64 0.03 4.07
C GLN A 152 13.04 0.06 4.71
N GLU A 153 14.10 -0.07 3.90
CA GLU A 153 15.49 0.01 4.36
C GLU A 153 15.83 1.37 5.00
N ILE A 154 15.50 2.48 4.32
CA ILE A 154 15.72 3.84 4.85
C ILE A 154 14.97 4.03 6.18
N SER A 155 13.75 3.49 6.28
CA SER A 155 12.95 3.58 7.51
C SER A 155 13.60 2.85 8.67
N PHE A 156 14.15 1.65 8.43
CA PHE A 156 14.91 0.93 9.46
C PHE A 156 16.21 1.61 9.84
N ASN A 157 16.95 2.16 8.88
CA ASN A 157 18.19 2.88 9.15
C ASN A 157 17.93 4.09 10.06
N HIS A 158 16.90 4.88 9.77
CA HIS A 158 16.46 5.97 10.63
C HIS A 158 16.06 5.48 12.02
N TYR A 159 15.23 4.44 12.09
CA TYR A 159 14.81 3.88 13.38
C TYR A 159 15.99 3.43 14.24
N ASN A 160 16.91 2.65 13.67
CA ASN A 160 18.05 2.10 14.40
C ASN A 160 18.96 3.20 14.96
N GLN A 161 19.11 4.32 14.24
CA GLN A 161 19.89 5.46 14.70
C GLN A 161 19.21 6.23 15.84
N TYR A 162 17.87 6.22 15.88
CA TYR A 162 17.06 7.09 16.74
C TYR A 162 16.04 6.33 17.60
N TRP A 163 16.27 5.06 17.91
CA TRP A 163 15.30 4.16 18.53
C TRP A 163 14.80 4.65 19.90
N GLU A 164 15.63 5.44 20.60
CA GLU A 164 15.30 6.01 21.91
C GLU A 164 14.14 7.02 21.84
N MET A 165 13.83 7.58 20.67
CA MET A 165 12.75 8.55 20.50
C MET A 165 11.43 7.86 20.15
N GLU A 166 10.35 8.18 20.88
CA GLU A 166 9.00 7.67 20.60
C GLU A 166 8.55 7.95 19.15
N SER A 167 8.85 9.14 18.64
CA SER A 167 8.53 9.53 17.26
C SER A 167 9.20 8.62 16.23
N SER A 168 10.42 8.16 16.50
CA SER A 168 11.14 7.28 15.58
C SER A 168 10.43 5.93 15.43
N VAL A 169 9.88 5.39 16.53
CA VAL A 169 9.09 4.15 16.52
C VAL A 169 7.79 4.33 15.74
N THR A 170 7.05 5.41 16.02
CA THR A 170 5.75 5.65 15.38
C THR A 170 5.91 5.92 13.89
N GLU A 171 6.92 6.71 13.50
CA GLU A 171 7.27 6.96 12.10
C GLU A 171 7.68 5.67 11.37
N LEU A 172 8.51 4.82 11.97
CA LEU A 172 8.87 3.53 11.38
C LEU A 172 7.61 2.73 11.05
N ILE A 173 6.69 2.62 11.99
CA ILE A 173 5.49 1.80 11.82
C ILE A 173 4.61 2.38 10.72
N ILE A 174 4.37 3.68 10.69
CA ILE A 174 3.62 4.34 9.61
C ILE A 174 4.28 4.07 8.24
N ARG A 175 5.60 4.23 8.15
CA ARG A 175 6.35 4.00 6.90
C ARG A 175 6.28 2.55 6.45
N LEU A 176 6.38 1.58 7.36
CA LEU A 176 6.23 0.15 7.08
C LEU A 176 4.81 -0.20 6.63
N GLN A 177 3.78 0.42 7.19
CA GLN A 177 2.39 0.24 6.75
C GLN A 177 2.22 0.70 5.30
N ILE A 178 2.80 1.84 4.92
CA ILE A 178 2.76 2.35 3.53
C ILE A 178 3.54 1.40 2.59
N CYS A 179 4.69 0.86 3.01
CA CYS A 179 5.42 -0.15 2.23
C CYS A 179 4.59 -1.42 2.04
N ASN A 180 3.92 -1.88 3.10
CA ASN A 180 3.05 -3.05 3.06
C ASN A 180 1.88 -2.86 2.09
N GLU A 181 1.24 -1.68 2.10
CA GLU A 181 0.21 -1.30 1.14
C GLU A 181 0.71 -1.35 -0.31
N ALA A 182 1.93 -0.86 -0.58
CA ALA A 182 2.53 -0.93 -1.92
C ALA A 182 2.80 -2.37 -2.38
N TYR A 183 3.27 -3.25 -1.49
CA TYR A 183 3.46 -4.68 -1.83
C TYR A 183 2.13 -5.39 -2.08
N VAL A 184 1.12 -5.13 -1.25
CA VAL A 184 -0.24 -5.69 -1.42
C VAL A 184 -0.83 -5.22 -2.75
N TYR A 185 -0.73 -3.93 -3.06
CA TYR A 185 -1.13 -3.38 -4.35
C TYR A 185 -0.49 -4.14 -5.52
N CYS A 186 0.84 -4.35 -5.48
CA CYS A 186 1.51 -5.08 -6.55
C CYS A 186 1.02 -6.54 -6.67
N PHE A 187 0.77 -7.20 -5.54
CA PHE A 187 0.25 -8.56 -5.51
C PHE A 187 -1.16 -8.64 -6.11
N ASP A 188 -2.01 -7.68 -5.77
CA ASP A 188 -3.39 -7.62 -6.23
C ASP A 188 -3.49 -7.33 -7.73
N VAL A 189 -2.66 -6.41 -8.25
CA VAL A 189 -2.58 -6.15 -9.70
C VAL A 189 -2.15 -7.41 -10.48
N ILE A 190 -1.23 -8.22 -9.93
CA ILE A 190 -0.86 -9.49 -10.59
C ILE A 190 -2.08 -10.41 -10.73
N ASN A 191 -2.92 -10.50 -9.69
CA ASN A 191 -4.12 -11.32 -9.72
C ASN A 191 -5.19 -10.74 -10.64
N GLU A 192 -5.45 -9.43 -10.55
CA GLU A 192 -6.46 -8.71 -11.33
C GLU A 192 -6.24 -8.86 -12.84
N TYR A 193 -4.97 -8.78 -13.28
CA TYR A 193 -4.61 -8.85 -14.70
C TYR A 193 -4.10 -10.24 -15.13
N GLU A 194 -4.22 -11.24 -14.26
CA GLU A 194 -3.81 -12.64 -14.49
C GLU A 194 -2.37 -12.73 -15.05
N LEU A 195 -1.45 -11.99 -14.45
CA LEU A 195 -0.08 -11.94 -14.95
C LEU A 195 0.63 -13.26 -14.61
N ASN A 196 1.34 -13.84 -15.59
CA ASN A 196 2.16 -15.03 -15.37
C ASN A 196 3.46 -14.69 -14.62
N ALA A 197 3.33 -14.38 -13.33
CA ALA A 197 4.36 -13.75 -12.51
C ALA A 197 4.49 -14.42 -11.12
N THR A 198 4.32 -15.74 -11.02
CA THR A 198 4.30 -16.48 -9.74
C THR A 198 5.56 -16.23 -8.89
N LYS A 199 6.74 -16.15 -9.50
CA LYS A 199 7.99 -15.82 -8.78
C LYS A 199 7.93 -14.44 -8.12
N ILE A 200 7.34 -13.46 -8.80
CA ILE A 200 7.15 -12.10 -8.28
C ILE A 200 6.10 -12.12 -7.16
N GLN A 201 5.01 -12.87 -7.29
CA GLN A 201 4.01 -13.03 -6.22
C GLN A 201 4.60 -13.62 -4.94
N ILE A 202 5.49 -14.62 -5.08
CA ILE A 202 6.19 -15.21 -3.94
C ILE A 202 7.12 -14.19 -3.28
N LEU A 203 7.89 -13.44 -4.07
CA LEU A 203 8.75 -12.36 -3.56
C LEU A 203 7.94 -11.28 -2.80
N LEU A 204 6.87 -10.78 -3.41
CA LEU A 204 5.96 -9.82 -2.79
C LEU A 204 5.35 -10.37 -1.50
N SER A 205 4.94 -11.64 -1.50
CA SER A 205 4.39 -12.29 -0.30
C SER A 205 5.42 -12.36 0.83
N LYS A 206 6.68 -12.65 0.53
CA LYS A 206 7.78 -12.64 1.52
C LYS A 206 8.03 -11.22 2.07
N ASN A 207 7.99 -10.20 1.21
CA ASN A 207 8.08 -8.80 1.63
C ASN A 207 6.93 -8.41 2.55
N ILE A 208 5.68 -8.75 2.17
CA ILE A 208 4.47 -8.52 2.98
C ILE A 208 4.61 -9.18 4.35
N ILE A 209 5.00 -10.46 4.39
CA ILE A 209 5.22 -11.22 5.62
C ILE A 209 6.23 -10.51 6.52
N SER A 210 7.39 -10.13 5.96
CA SER A 210 8.43 -9.42 6.71
C SER A 210 7.91 -8.09 7.27
N SER A 211 7.23 -7.27 6.47
CA SER A 211 6.67 -6.01 6.94
C SER A 211 5.60 -6.22 8.02
N CYS A 212 4.73 -7.23 7.90
CA CYS A 212 3.72 -7.54 8.91
C CYS A 212 4.36 -7.92 10.25
N VAL A 213 5.40 -8.76 10.25
CA VAL A 213 6.14 -9.11 11.48
C VAL A 213 6.73 -7.86 12.12
N GLU A 214 7.34 -7.00 11.31
CA GLU A 214 7.95 -5.78 11.81
C GLU A 214 6.90 -4.77 12.31
N ILE A 215 5.76 -4.60 11.65
CA ILE A 215 4.67 -3.74 12.10
C ILE A 215 4.10 -4.22 13.45
N CYS A 216 4.00 -5.54 13.63
CA CYS A 216 3.45 -6.15 14.85
C CYS A 216 4.44 -6.28 16.01
N ARG A 217 5.74 -6.03 15.79
CA ARG A 217 6.80 -6.14 16.80
C ARG A 217 6.67 -5.07 17.88
N PHE A 218 6.90 -5.48 19.12
CA PHE A 218 7.02 -4.58 20.26
C PHE A 218 8.36 -3.83 20.19
N ARG A 219 8.35 -2.51 20.32
CA ARG A 219 9.59 -1.70 20.26
C ARG A 219 9.71 -0.82 21.48
N ASP A 220 10.90 -0.81 22.06
CA ASP A 220 11.19 0.02 23.20
C ASP A 220 11.60 1.44 22.75
N TYR A 221 11.34 2.41 23.62
CA TYR A 221 11.79 3.79 23.50
C TYR A 221 12.00 4.40 24.89
N LYS A 222 12.74 5.50 24.97
CA LYS A 222 13.03 6.21 26.22
C LYS A 222 12.08 7.39 26.41
N MET A 223 11.68 7.60 27.66
CA MET A 223 10.87 8.74 28.07
C MET A 223 11.41 9.32 29.38
N PHE A 224 11.49 10.65 29.46
CA PHE A 224 11.93 11.35 30.66
C PHE A 224 10.73 11.90 31.43
N VAL A 225 10.57 11.45 32.69
CA VAL A 225 9.50 11.93 33.58
C VAL A 225 10.15 12.43 34.86
N LYS A 226 10.01 13.74 35.13
CA LYS A 226 10.54 14.39 36.35
C LYS A 226 12.02 14.05 36.63
N GLY A 227 12.85 14.07 35.58
CA GLY A 227 14.30 13.77 35.70
C GLY A 227 14.64 12.28 35.82
N THR A 228 13.67 11.38 35.75
CA THR A 228 13.90 9.93 35.70
C THR A 228 13.74 9.41 34.28
N GLU A 229 14.73 8.66 33.80
CA GLU A 229 14.66 7.93 32.53
C GLU A 229 13.82 6.66 32.71
N LEU A 230 12.82 6.48 31.85
CA LEU A 230 11.97 5.29 31.81
C LEU A 230 12.03 4.68 30.42
N VAL A 231 12.11 3.35 30.35
CA VAL A 231 11.90 2.61 29.11
C VAL A 231 10.42 2.27 28.98
N ARG A 232 9.81 2.67 27.87
CA ARG A 232 8.44 2.33 27.50
C ARG A 232 8.46 1.44 26.27
N GLN A 233 7.38 0.68 26.10
CA GLN A 233 7.20 -0.20 24.96
C GLN A 233 6.03 0.29 24.13
N TYR A 234 6.30 0.58 22.86
CA TYR A 234 5.28 0.85 21.87
C TYR A 234 4.76 -0.46 21.28
N ARG A 235 3.44 -0.50 21.07
CA ARG A 235 2.77 -1.52 20.25
C ARG A 235 1.63 -0.88 19.46
N LEU A 236 1.37 -1.43 18.29
CA LEU A 236 0.17 -1.08 17.52
C LEU A 236 -1.10 -1.47 18.30
N SER A 237 -2.19 -0.70 18.16
CA SER A 237 -3.47 -1.05 18.77
C SER A 237 -3.95 -2.43 18.32
N LEU A 238 -4.71 -3.14 19.16
CA LEU A 238 -5.14 -4.51 18.89
C LEU A 238 -5.90 -4.66 17.56
N GLU A 239 -6.84 -3.75 17.30
CA GLU A 239 -7.60 -3.71 16.04
C GLU A 239 -6.67 -3.60 14.82
N ASN A 240 -5.76 -2.63 14.85
CA ASN A 240 -4.81 -2.42 13.77
C ASN A 240 -3.81 -3.59 13.67
N ARG A 241 -3.42 -4.21 14.79
CA ARG A 241 -2.51 -5.36 14.82
C ARG A 241 -3.15 -6.60 14.20
N GLN A 242 -4.43 -6.85 14.47
CA GLN A 242 -5.16 -8.00 13.91
C GLN A 242 -5.23 -7.96 12.38
N LYS A 243 -5.39 -6.75 11.80
CA LYS A 243 -5.32 -6.55 10.33
C LYS A 243 -4.05 -7.16 9.75
N TYR A 244 -2.88 -6.84 10.31
CA TYR A 244 -1.59 -7.32 9.80
C TYR A 244 -1.34 -8.80 10.11
N ILE A 245 -1.86 -9.33 11.21
CA ILE A 245 -1.82 -10.77 11.52
C ILE A 245 -2.60 -11.58 10.48
N ASN A 246 -3.79 -11.11 10.10
CA ASN A 246 -4.60 -11.79 9.08
C ASN A 246 -3.88 -11.79 7.72
N ILE A 247 -3.31 -10.65 7.31
CA ILE A 247 -2.51 -10.54 6.08
C ILE A 247 -1.30 -11.49 6.15
N TYR A 248 -0.60 -11.53 7.28
CA TYR A 248 0.54 -12.43 7.49
C TYR A 248 0.14 -13.90 7.29
N HIS A 249 -0.96 -14.36 7.90
CA HIS A 249 -1.40 -15.76 7.75
C HIS A 249 -1.79 -16.11 6.32
N ASP A 250 -2.51 -15.22 5.62
CA ASP A 250 -2.85 -15.39 4.21
C ASP A 250 -1.60 -15.56 3.35
N LYS A 251 -0.61 -14.66 3.50
CA LYS A 251 0.61 -14.71 2.69
C LYS A 251 1.52 -15.88 3.06
N VAL A 252 1.59 -16.27 4.33
CA VAL A 252 2.33 -17.49 4.73
C VAL A 252 1.70 -18.73 4.09
N ALA A 253 0.37 -18.83 4.08
CA ALA A 253 -0.32 -19.95 3.41
C ALA A 253 -0.03 -19.96 1.90
N PHE A 254 -0.07 -18.80 1.25
CA PHE A 254 0.29 -18.66 -0.17
C PHE A 254 1.73 -19.09 -0.44
N VAL A 255 2.71 -18.62 0.33
CA VAL A 255 4.12 -18.98 0.12
C VAL A 255 4.33 -20.46 0.38
N LYS A 256 3.80 -21.03 1.47
CA LYS A 256 3.95 -22.48 1.77
C LYS A 256 3.32 -23.38 0.73
N LYS A 257 2.23 -22.95 0.08
CA LYS A 257 1.63 -23.69 -1.05
C LYS A 257 2.59 -23.81 -2.23
N ASN A 258 3.39 -22.78 -2.49
CA ASN A 258 4.31 -22.72 -3.63
C ASN A 258 5.75 -23.16 -3.27
N GLU A 259 6.16 -22.96 -2.02
CA GLU A 259 7.47 -23.30 -1.45
C GLU A 259 7.26 -23.98 -0.09
N PRO A 260 6.97 -25.30 -0.04
CA PRO A 260 6.67 -26.01 1.21
C PRO A 260 7.79 -25.98 2.26
N SER A 261 9.04 -25.78 1.84
CA SER A 261 10.21 -25.64 2.72
C SER A 261 10.35 -24.25 3.35
N TYR A 262 9.49 -23.29 3.01
CA TYR A 262 9.57 -21.93 3.53
C TYR A 262 9.25 -21.89 5.04
N VAL A 263 10.19 -21.35 5.81
CA VAL A 263 10.04 -21.08 7.24
C VAL A 263 9.68 -19.61 7.42
N ALA A 264 8.45 -19.35 7.82
CA ALA A 264 7.98 -17.99 8.06
C ALA A 264 8.54 -17.43 9.38
N PRO A 265 8.98 -16.16 9.40
CA PRO A 265 9.32 -15.47 10.66
C PRO A 265 8.09 -15.34 11.54
N SER A 266 8.21 -15.63 12.84
CA SER A 266 7.09 -15.55 13.77
C SER A 266 6.74 -14.10 14.11
N ILE A 267 5.45 -13.79 14.18
CA ILE A 267 4.99 -12.58 14.85
C ILE A 267 5.17 -12.77 16.37
N GLU A 268 5.78 -11.79 17.02
CA GLU A 268 5.85 -11.75 18.48
C GLU A 268 4.45 -11.59 19.06
N ASP A 269 3.86 -12.69 19.49
CA ASP A 269 2.65 -12.71 20.30
C ASP A 269 3.04 -12.94 21.75
N LYS A 270 3.49 -11.88 22.43
CA LYS A 270 3.64 -11.92 23.91
C LYS A 270 2.31 -12.30 24.58
N ASP A 271 1.19 -12.02 23.92
CA ASP A 271 -0.16 -12.40 24.34
C ASP A 271 -0.45 -13.91 24.14
N MET A 272 0.20 -14.60 23.18
CA MET A 272 0.10 -16.07 23.05
C MET A 272 1.13 -16.84 23.89
N THR A 273 2.36 -16.32 24.04
CA THR A 273 3.40 -16.98 24.86
C THR A 273 3.22 -16.77 26.36
N LYS A 274 2.34 -15.83 26.75
CA LYS A 274 1.71 -15.76 28.08
C LYS A 274 0.21 -16.03 28.00
N SER A 275 -0.21 -17.03 27.23
CA SER A 275 -1.58 -17.55 27.35
C SER A 275 -1.75 -18.38 28.64
N GLU A 276 -1.60 -17.71 29.79
CA GLU A 276 -2.40 -17.97 30.98
C GLU A 276 -3.81 -17.40 30.77
N GLY A 277 -4.41 -17.61 29.59
CA GLY A 277 -5.74 -17.15 29.23
C GLY A 277 -6.79 -18.24 29.41
N CYS A 278 -8.04 -17.86 29.70
CA CYS A 278 -9.15 -18.80 29.81
C CYS A 278 -9.43 -19.58 28.50
N TYR A 279 -8.66 -20.64 28.20
CA TYR A 279 -8.66 -21.41 26.94
C TYR A 279 -10.06 -21.81 26.45
N ILE A 280 -10.91 -22.31 27.37
CA ILE A 280 -12.27 -22.69 27.02
C ILE A 280 -13.08 -21.45 26.64
N ALA A 281 -12.96 -20.36 27.40
CA ALA A 281 -13.72 -19.15 27.12
C ALA A 281 -13.27 -18.49 25.81
N THR A 282 -11.95 -18.40 25.56
CA THR A 282 -11.40 -17.86 24.31
C THR A 282 -11.86 -18.67 23.10
N SER A 283 -11.87 -20.01 23.19
CA SER A 283 -12.38 -20.87 22.12
C SER A 283 -13.88 -20.68 21.85
N ILE A 284 -14.66 -20.29 22.86
CA ILE A 284 -16.13 -20.21 22.80
C ILE A 284 -16.60 -18.82 22.34
N TYR A 285 -15.93 -17.77 22.80
CA TYR A 285 -16.22 -16.38 22.41
C TYR A 285 -15.50 -15.94 21.14
N GLY A 286 -14.44 -16.66 20.74
CA GLY A 286 -13.71 -16.42 19.49
C GLY A 286 -12.68 -15.29 19.56
N THR A 287 -12.62 -14.57 20.69
CA THR A 287 -11.64 -13.50 20.95
C THR A 287 -11.23 -13.52 22.42
N TYR A 288 -10.00 -13.07 22.70
CA TYR A 288 -9.50 -12.87 24.06
C TYR A 288 -10.06 -11.59 24.70
N ASP A 289 -10.42 -10.62 23.85
CA ASP A 289 -10.81 -9.27 24.25
C ASP A 289 -12.30 -9.03 24.00
N CYS A 290 -13.11 -9.56 24.91
CA CYS A 290 -14.54 -9.27 24.99
C CYS A 290 -14.97 -9.07 26.45
N PRO A 291 -16.11 -8.38 26.68
CA PRO A 291 -16.65 -8.11 28.02
C PRO A 291 -16.72 -9.35 28.92
N GLU A 292 -17.14 -10.47 28.35
CA GLU A 292 -17.27 -11.74 29.07
C GLU A 292 -15.93 -12.27 29.57
N LEU A 293 -14.88 -12.20 28.74
CA LEU A 293 -13.54 -12.61 29.15
C LEU A 293 -12.91 -11.62 30.13
N TRP A 294 -13.14 -10.31 30.00
CA TRP A 294 -12.67 -9.33 30.99
C TRP A 294 -13.28 -9.60 32.37
N THR A 295 -14.59 -9.88 32.44
CA THR A 295 -15.26 -10.28 33.69
C THR A 295 -14.67 -11.57 34.28
N LEU A 296 -14.48 -12.61 33.46
CA LEU A 296 -13.94 -13.89 33.91
C LEU A 296 -12.48 -13.79 34.38
N ARG A 297 -11.66 -12.99 33.69
CA ARG A 297 -10.26 -12.74 34.06
C ARG A 297 -10.17 -11.96 35.37
N ARG A 298 -10.99 -10.91 35.55
CA ARG A 298 -11.11 -10.21 36.85
C ARG A 298 -11.56 -11.13 37.98
N PHE A 299 -12.50 -12.04 37.72
CA PHE A 299 -12.93 -13.03 38.73
C PHE A 299 -11.80 -14.01 39.09
N ARG A 300 -11.05 -14.49 38.08
CA ARG A 300 -9.86 -15.33 38.27
C ARG A 300 -8.85 -14.61 39.18
N ASP A 301 -8.52 -13.37 38.85
CA ASP A 301 -7.40 -12.67 39.47
C ASP A 301 -7.74 -12.09 40.85
N ASN A 302 -8.92 -11.49 40.99
CA ASN A 302 -9.28 -10.78 42.21
C ASN A 302 -10.01 -11.65 43.25
N ILE A 303 -10.51 -12.82 42.86
CA ILE A 303 -11.31 -13.69 43.74
C ILE A 303 -10.72 -15.10 43.83
N LEU A 304 -10.54 -15.79 42.70
CA LEU A 304 -10.03 -17.17 42.75
C LEU A 304 -8.58 -17.22 43.23
N TYR A 305 -7.71 -16.34 42.72
CA TYR A 305 -6.29 -16.36 43.04
C TYR A 305 -5.99 -16.09 44.53
N GLU A 306 -6.83 -15.31 45.20
CA GLU A 306 -6.68 -14.97 46.62
C GLU A 306 -6.86 -16.18 47.55
N SER A 307 -7.56 -17.23 47.10
CA SER A 307 -7.84 -18.43 47.90
C SER A 307 -6.98 -19.63 47.51
N PHE A 308 -6.63 -20.48 48.50
CA PHE A 308 -5.88 -21.73 48.25
C PHE A 308 -6.60 -22.65 47.26
N PHE A 309 -7.90 -22.86 47.45
CA PHE A 309 -8.72 -23.69 46.57
C PHE A 309 -8.89 -23.08 45.17
N GLY A 310 -9.00 -21.75 45.08
CA GLY A 310 -9.08 -21.08 43.79
C GLY A 310 -7.77 -21.17 43.00
N ARG A 311 -6.59 -21.09 43.65
CA ARG A 311 -5.30 -21.38 42.99
C ARG A 311 -5.20 -22.82 42.50
N ALA A 312 -5.67 -23.79 43.28
CA ALA A 312 -5.71 -25.20 42.86
C ALA A 312 -6.65 -25.40 41.65
N PHE A 313 -7.82 -24.75 41.65
CA PHE A 313 -8.77 -24.76 40.52
C PHE A 313 -8.15 -24.15 39.26
N ILE A 314 -7.49 -23.00 39.38
CA ILE A 314 -6.78 -22.33 38.27
C ILE A 314 -5.77 -23.30 37.64
N LYS A 315 -4.89 -23.90 38.46
CA LYS A 315 -3.89 -24.86 37.96
C LYS A 315 -4.52 -26.05 37.24
N PHE A 316 -5.58 -26.63 37.81
CA PHE A 316 -6.31 -27.73 37.18
C PHE A 316 -6.97 -27.31 35.86
N TYR A 317 -7.60 -26.13 35.82
CA TYR A 317 -8.20 -25.56 34.63
C TYR A 317 -7.17 -25.39 33.51
N TYR A 318 -6.01 -24.78 33.80
CA TYR A 318 -4.95 -24.57 32.81
C TYR A 318 -4.30 -25.88 32.33
N PHE A 319 -4.23 -26.90 33.18
CA PHE A 319 -3.72 -28.21 32.80
C PHE A 319 -4.68 -29.00 31.89
N THR A 320 -5.99 -28.89 32.13
CA THR A 320 -7.00 -29.72 31.45
C THR A 320 -7.63 -29.04 30.24
N SER A 321 -7.82 -27.72 30.29
CA SER A 321 -8.55 -26.97 29.25
C SER A 321 -7.98 -27.09 27.83
N PRO A 322 -6.65 -27.11 27.57
CA PRO A 322 -6.13 -27.26 26.21
C PRO A 322 -6.47 -28.64 25.61
N LYS A 323 -6.47 -29.70 26.44
CA LYS A 323 -6.83 -31.06 26.01
C LYS A 323 -8.32 -31.15 25.68
N VAL A 324 -9.17 -30.54 26.51
CA VAL A 324 -10.62 -30.50 26.27
C VAL A 324 -10.95 -29.79 24.96
N ILE A 325 -10.35 -28.62 24.71
CA ILE A 325 -10.58 -27.87 23.47
C ILE A 325 -10.03 -28.61 22.24
N LYS A 326 -8.88 -29.29 22.35
CA LYS A 326 -8.34 -30.10 21.26
C LYS A 326 -9.29 -31.24 20.85
N ILE A 327 -9.98 -31.85 21.81
CA ILE A 327 -10.89 -32.98 21.57
C ILE A 327 -12.29 -32.51 21.13
N PHE A 328 -12.84 -31.45 21.76
CA PHE A 328 -14.25 -31.07 21.61
C PHE A 328 -14.49 -29.70 20.94
N GLY A 329 -13.48 -28.85 20.79
CA GLY A 329 -13.64 -27.46 20.35
C GLY A 329 -14.19 -27.28 18.92
N LYS A 330 -14.12 -28.33 18.07
CA LYS A 330 -14.72 -28.33 16.73
C LYS A 330 -16.21 -28.68 16.73
N SER A 331 -16.76 -29.17 17.84
CA SER A 331 -18.17 -29.55 17.95
C SER A 331 -19.03 -28.32 18.19
N GLN A 332 -19.94 -28.04 17.24
CA GLN A 332 -20.89 -26.92 17.36
C GLN A 332 -21.82 -27.07 18.56
N VAL A 333 -22.26 -28.30 18.86
CA VAL A 333 -23.14 -28.59 20.00
C VAL A 333 -22.41 -28.30 21.32
N PHE A 334 -21.15 -28.76 21.45
CA PHE A 334 -20.32 -28.48 22.62
C PHE A 334 -20.17 -26.97 22.83
N ASN A 335 -19.83 -26.25 21.77
CA ASN A 335 -19.61 -24.80 21.85
C ASN A 335 -20.87 -24.05 22.28
N LEU A 336 -22.04 -24.41 21.74
CA LEU A 336 -23.32 -23.79 22.11
C LEU A 336 -23.70 -24.06 23.57
N CYS A 337 -23.53 -25.30 24.05
CA CYS A 337 -23.80 -25.68 25.43
C CYS A 337 -22.91 -24.93 26.42
N ILE A 338 -21.59 -24.90 26.16
CA ILE A 338 -20.63 -24.23 27.03
C ILE A 338 -20.82 -22.71 26.98
N LYS A 339 -21.10 -22.12 25.81
CA LYS A 339 -21.41 -20.69 25.68
C LYS A 339 -22.60 -20.27 26.54
N LYS A 340 -23.66 -21.08 26.57
CA LYS A 340 -24.85 -20.83 27.41
C LYS A 340 -24.51 -20.87 28.89
N LEU A 341 -23.66 -21.80 29.32
CA LEU A 341 -23.20 -21.90 30.70
C LEU A 341 -22.32 -20.70 31.10
N LEU A 342 -21.33 -20.37 30.26
CA LEU A 342 -20.43 -19.24 30.49
C LEU A 342 -21.20 -17.92 30.55
N ASN A 343 -22.13 -17.66 29.63
CA ASN A 343 -22.96 -16.45 29.66
C ASN A 343 -23.77 -16.32 30.95
N ARG A 344 -24.36 -17.43 31.45
CA ARG A 344 -25.07 -17.42 32.73
C ARG A 344 -24.14 -17.09 33.89
N PHE A 345 -22.93 -17.65 33.89
CA PHE A 345 -21.95 -17.39 34.92
C PHE A 345 -21.46 -15.94 34.89
N VAL A 346 -21.08 -15.42 33.71
CA VAL A 346 -20.67 -14.03 33.50
C VAL A 346 -21.75 -13.06 33.97
N ASN A 347 -23.01 -13.29 33.60
CA ASN A 347 -24.12 -12.43 34.03
C ASN A 347 -24.28 -12.41 35.56
N THR A 348 -24.07 -13.55 36.22
CA THR A 348 -24.05 -13.61 37.69
C THR A 348 -22.90 -12.81 38.27
N LEU A 349 -21.69 -12.92 37.71
CA LEU A 349 -20.51 -12.17 38.16
C LEU A 349 -20.70 -10.65 38.03
N ILE A 350 -21.26 -10.20 36.90
CA ILE A 350 -21.58 -8.79 36.67
C ILE A 350 -22.58 -8.27 37.71
N ARG A 351 -23.63 -9.05 38.01
CA ARG A 351 -24.60 -8.70 39.07
C ARG A 351 -23.98 -8.62 40.46
N HIS A 352 -22.90 -9.35 40.72
CA HIS A 352 -22.13 -9.30 41.96
C HIS A 352 -21.04 -8.21 41.94
N GLY A 353 -21.05 -7.31 40.95
CA GLY A 353 -20.18 -6.13 40.91
C GLY A 353 -18.85 -6.31 40.16
N ILE A 354 -18.64 -7.42 39.45
CA ILE A 354 -17.41 -7.63 38.68
C ILE A 354 -17.52 -6.94 37.32
N SER A 355 -16.67 -5.93 37.10
CA SER A 355 -16.71 -5.09 35.90
C SER A 355 -16.44 -5.86 34.61
N SER A 356 -17.15 -5.48 33.55
CA SER A 356 -16.97 -5.96 32.17
C SER A 356 -16.29 -4.92 31.26
N ILE A 357 -15.59 -3.94 31.84
CA ILE A 357 -14.78 -2.94 31.14
C ILE A 357 -13.42 -3.58 30.79
N PRO A 358 -12.72 -3.15 29.70
CA PRO A 358 -11.38 -3.63 29.35
C PRO A 358 -10.47 -3.86 30.55
N TYR A 359 -9.84 -5.04 30.57
CA TYR A 359 -9.03 -5.51 31.68
C TYR A 359 -7.68 -6.00 31.18
N ASP A 360 -6.62 -5.41 31.72
CA ASP A 360 -5.25 -5.86 31.54
C ASP A 360 -4.90 -6.86 32.66
N ASP A 361 -4.40 -8.02 32.27
CA ASP A 361 -3.99 -9.07 33.21
C ASP A 361 -2.82 -8.55 34.08
N TYR A 362 -2.91 -8.73 35.39
CA TYR A 362 -1.76 -8.49 36.25
C TYR A 362 -0.73 -9.60 36.03
N ASN A 363 0.48 -9.26 35.58
CA ASN A 363 1.61 -10.18 35.64
C ASN A 363 1.96 -10.40 37.13
N ARG A 364 1.35 -11.39 37.77
CA ARG A 364 1.77 -11.89 39.08
C ARG A 364 2.46 -13.22 38.85
N GLU A 365 3.78 -13.24 39.11
CA GLU A 365 4.62 -14.45 39.05
C GLU A 365 4.14 -15.57 39.98
#